data_AF-A0A2A5MA65-F1
#
_entry.id   AF-A0A2A5MA65-F1
#
_cell.length_a   1.000
_cell.length_b   1.000
_cell.length_c   1.000
_cell.angle_alpha   90.00
_cell.angle_beta   90.00
_cell.angle_gamma   90.00
#
_symmetry.space_group_name_H-M   'P 1'
#
loop_
_entity.id
_entity.type
_entity.pdbx_description
1 polymer ?
#
loop_
_entity_poly.entity_id
_entity_poly.type
_entity_poly.pdbx_seq_one_letter_code
_entity_poly.pdbx_strand_id
1 'polypeptide(L)'
;WFILMDEPKLQGKTLRECAKEQLLKTTFYPQSGVKRIGSMVENRPDWCISRQRDWGTPIAFFRDKNTKEVIFDDELFDFVVAIFEKHGADAWWEFEIKDLIPTNSKYKAENLEKVYDILDVWFDSGSTFNAVLNSGLYD
;
A
#
# COMPACT_ATOMS: atom_id res chain seq x y z
N TRP A 1 4.10 3.07 9.29
CA TRP A 1 4.01 3.45 7.87
C TRP A 1 2.89 4.46 7.71
N PHE A 2 3.18 5.58 7.05
CA PHE A 2 2.22 6.68 6.90
C PHE A 2 2.05 7.07 5.44
N ILE A 3 0.81 7.38 5.07
CA ILE A 3 0.48 8.12 3.86
C ILE A 3 0.25 9.56 4.28
N LEU A 4 1.05 10.47 3.71
CA LEU A 4 1.03 11.89 4.06
C LEU A 4 -0.09 12.59 3.30
N MET A 5 -0.98 13.26 4.02
CA MET A 5 -2.18 13.89 3.42
C MET A 5 -1.89 15.25 2.79
N ASP A 6 -0.89 15.96 3.32
CA ASP A 6 -0.56 17.34 2.96
C ASP A 6 0.80 17.48 2.27
N GLU A 7 1.45 16.37 1.90
CA GLU A 7 2.65 16.43 1.06
C GLU A 7 2.27 16.46 -0.43
N PRO A 8 2.77 17.43 -1.22
CA PRO A 8 2.54 17.47 -2.66
C PRO A 8 3.17 16.24 -3.35
N LYS A 9 2.33 15.39 -3.97
CA LYS A 9 2.77 14.17 -4.67
C LYS A 9 2.15 14.00 -6.05
N LEU A 10 0.90 14.44 -6.24
CA LEU A 10 0.13 14.21 -7.46
C LEU A 10 0.11 15.48 -8.31
N GLN A 11 1.05 15.60 -9.26
CA GLN A 11 1.17 16.78 -10.13
C GLN A 11 1.26 18.09 -9.34
N GLY A 12 1.97 18.06 -8.20
CA GLY A 12 2.12 19.21 -7.31
C GLY A 12 0.95 19.45 -6.35
N LYS A 13 -0.10 18.62 -6.37
CA LYS A 13 -1.20 18.66 -5.40
C LYS A 13 -1.01 17.64 -4.29
N THR A 14 -1.59 17.95 -3.12
CA THR A 14 -1.69 17.02 -2.00
C THR A 14 -2.85 16.06 -2.17
N LEU A 15 -2.85 14.94 -1.44
CA LEU A 15 -3.98 14.01 -1.45
C LEU A 15 -5.27 14.68 -0.96
N ARG A 16 -5.18 15.58 0.02
CA ARG A 16 -6.34 16.34 0.53
C ARG A 16 -6.95 17.23 -0.56
N GLU A 17 -6.13 17.95 -1.32
CA GLU A 17 -6.58 18.81 -2.41
C GLU A 17 -7.25 17.99 -3.51
N CYS A 18 -6.60 16.92 -3.96
CA CYS A 18 -7.16 16.00 -4.95
C CYS A 18 -8.52 15.45 -4.50
N ALA A 19 -8.63 14.99 -3.24
CA ALA A 19 -9.87 14.47 -2.69
C ALA A 19 -10.97 15.53 -2.65
N LYS A 20 -10.69 16.76 -2.17
CA LYS A 20 -11.66 17.86 -2.14
C LYS A 20 -12.18 18.21 -3.53
N GLU A 21 -11.30 18.25 -4.54
CA GLU A 21 -11.70 18.50 -5.92
C GLU A 21 -12.62 17.42 -6.49
N GLN A 22 -12.30 16.14 -6.24
CA GLN A 22 -13.13 15.04 -6.73
C GLN A 22 -14.48 14.98 -6.01
N LEU A 23 -14.53 15.29 -4.71
CA LEU A 23 -15.81 15.38 -3.98
C LEU A 23 -16.78 16.40 -4.59
N LEU A 24 -16.28 17.51 -5.14
CA LEU A 24 -17.13 18.51 -5.81
C LEU A 24 -17.64 18.05 -7.18
N LYS A 25 -16.95 17.10 -7.82
CA LYS A 25 -17.33 16.52 -9.12
C LYS A 25 -18.25 15.30 -8.99
N THR A 26 -18.28 14.69 -7.82
CA THR A 26 -19.13 13.53 -7.53
C THR A 26 -20.56 13.97 -7.19
N THR A 27 -21.55 13.29 -7.77
CA THR A 27 -22.96 13.52 -7.43
C THR A 27 -23.33 12.76 -6.16
N PHE A 28 -23.97 13.43 -5.19
CA PHE A 28 -24.36 12.86 -3.91
C PHE A 28 -25.88 12.83 -3.72
N TYR A 29 -26.37 11.75 -3.13
CA TYR A 29 -27.77 11.59 -2.73
C TYR A 29 -27.84 11.08 -1.28
N PRO A 30 -28.32 11.89 -0.31
CA PRO A 30 -28.71 13.30 -0.45
C PRO A 30 -27.50 14.22 -0.64
N GLN A 31 -27.74 15.40 -1.23
CA GLN A 31 -26.68 16.38 -1.51
C GLN A 31 -25.90 16.81 -0.26
N SER A 32 -26.52 16.77 0.92
CA SER A 32 -25.85 17.09 2.19
C SER A 32 -24.67 16.17 2.51
N GLY A 33 -24.59 14.97 1.91
CA GLY A 33 -23.49 14.02 2.09
C GLY A 33 -22.11 14.61 1.76
N VAL A 34 -22.04 15.47 0.73
CA VAL A 34 -20.76 16.09 0.31
C VAL A 34 -20.13 16.93 1.42
N LYS A 35 -20.95 17.62 2.23
CA LYS A 35 -20.46 18.46 3.34
C LYS A 35 -19.86 17.60 4.44
N ARG A 36 -20.48 16.46 4.75
CA ARG A 36 -20.04 15.53 5.80
C ARG A 36 -18.71 14.87 5.47
N ILE A 37 -18.54 14.37 4.26
CA ILE A 37 -17.25 13.78 3.84
C ILE A 37 -16.20 14.87 3.60
N GLY A 38 -16.59 16.03 3.07
CA GLY A 38 -15.71 17.18 2.88
C GLY A 38 -15.07 17.64 4.18
N SER A 39 -15.85 17.78 5.26
CA SER A 39 -15.32 18.18 6.57
C SER A 39 -14.38 17.13 7.18
N MET A 40 -14.64 15.84 6.93
CA MET A 40 -13.73 14.76 7.34
C MET A 40 -12.41 14.82 6.59
N VAL A 41 -12.46 15.00 5.27
CA VAL A 41 -11.25 15.12 4.43
C VAL A 41 -10.46 16.37 4.79
N GLU A 42 -11.11 17.49 5.10
CA GLU A 42 -10.45 18.75 5.45
C GLU A 42 -9.61 18.67 6.72
N ASN A 43 -10.03 17.86 7.70
CA ASN A 43 -9.36 17.74 8.99
C ASN A 43 -8.63 16.40 9.17
N ARG A 44 -8.55 15.58 8.12
CA ARG A 44 -7.92 14.25 8.16
C ARG A 44 -6.41 14.36 8.45
N PRO A 45 -5.86 13.75 9.52
CA PRO A 45 -4.41 13.66 9.70
C PRO A 45 -3.79 12.63 8.76
N ASP A 46 -2.47 12.57 8.72
CA ASP A 46 -1.72 11.52 8.02
C ASP A 46 -2.23 10.13 8.40
N TRP A 47 -2.32 9.26 7.40
CA TRP A 47 -2.91 7.95 7.59
C TRP A 47 -1.85 6.93 7.96
N CYS A 48 -1.86 6.49 9.21
CA CYS A 48 -1.09 5.31 9.63
C CYS A 48 -1.71 4.06 9.00
N ILE A 49 -1.04 3.51 7.99
CA ILE A 49 -1.49 2.31 7.25
C ILE A 49 -0.94 1.00 7.81
N SER A 50 -0.02 1.04 8.77
CA SER A 50 0.57 -0.18 9.34
C SER A 50 -0.16 -0.69 10.56
N ARG A 51 -0.28 -2.01 10.70
CA ARG A 51 -0.77 -2.71 11.89
C ARG A 51 0.17 -3.85 12.26
N GLN A 52 0.38 -4.05 13.56
CA GLN A 52 1.10 -5.22 14.11
C GLN A 52 0.07 -6.30 14.46
N ARG A 53 -0.31 -7.08 13.46
CA ARG A 53 -1.33 -8.14 13.55
C ARG A 53 -0.90 -9.31 12.67
N ASP A 54 -1.41 -10.48 12.99
CA ASP A 54 -1.02 -11.72 12.32
C ASP A 54 -1.80 -11.99 11.02
N TRP A 55 -2.94 -11.31 10.80
CA TRP A 55 -3.80 -11.55 9.63
C TRP A 55 -4.10 -10.27 8.85
N GLY A 56 -3.66 -10.25 7.59
CA GLY A 56 -3.94 -9.23 6.58
C GLY A 56 -2.83 -9.12 5.55
N THR A 57 -2.98 -8.19 4.61
CA THR A 57 -2.03 -8.00 3.50
C THR A 57 -0.69 -7.45 4.01
N PRO A 58 0.45 -8.09 3.71
CA PRO A 58 1.76 -7.64 4.20
C PRO A 58 2.18 -6.30 3.58
N ILE A 59 2.84 -5.46 4.38
CA ILE A 59 3.66 -4.36 3.86
C ILE A 59 4.99 -4.99 3.41
N ALA A 60 5.00 -5.53 2.19
CA ALA A 60 6.03 -6.42 1.66
C ALA A 60 7.33 -5.69 1.25
N PHE A 61 8.02 -5.13 2.25
CA PHE A 61 9.33 -4.51 2.10
C PHE A 61 10.40 -5.30 2.84
N PHE A 62 11.61 -5.29 2.28
CA PHE A 62 12.81 -5.70 3.01
C PHE A 62 13.44 -4.51 3.73
N ARG A 63 14.15 -4.80 4.81
CA ARG A 63 15.09 -3.88 5.46
C ARG A 63 16.49 -4.49 5.47
N ASP A 64 17.51 -3.64 5.34
CA ASP A 64 18.88 -4.07 5.61
C ASP A 64 19.06 -4.22 7.14
N LYS A 65 19.59 -5.37 7.57
CA LYS A 65 19.77 -5.67 9.00
C LYS A 65 20.74 -4.72 9.69
N ASN A 66 21.74 -4.22 8.97
CA ASN A 66 22.81 -3.39 9.50
C ASN A 66 22.39 -1.93 9.58
N THR A 67 21.80 -1.39 8.51
CA THR A 67 21.41 0.03 8.45
C THR A 67 20.00 0.28 8.98
N LYS A 68 19.16 -0.75 9.05
CA LYS A 68 17.72 -0.67 9.37
C LYS A 68 16.90 0.13 8.36
N GLU A 69 17.50 0.49 7.23
CA GLU A 69 16.82 1.21 6.16
C GLU A 69 15.93 0.25 5.36
N VAL A 70 14.78 0.78 4.94
CA VAL A 70 13.88 0.08 4.02
C VAL A 70 14.49 0.10 2.63
N ILE A 71 14.45 -1.05 1.96
CA ILE A 71 14.91 -1.18 0.57
C ILE A 71 13.76 -0.81 -0.35
N PHE A 72 13.98 0.24 -1.15
CA PHE A 72 13.11 0.66 -2.24
C PHE A 72 13.81 0.32 -3.56
N ASP A 73 13.46 -0.82 -4.14
CA ASP A 73 14.09 -1.34 -5.36
C ASP A 73 13.04 -2.06 -6.23
N ASP A 74 12.83 -1.55 -7.45
CA ASP A 74 11.75 -2.02 -8.33
C ASP A 74 11.94 -3.48 -8.75
N GLU A 75 13.17 -3.95 -8.97
CA GLU A 75 13.44 -5.35 -9.35
C GLU A 75 13.04 -6.32 -8.23
N LEU A 76 13.32 -5.97 -6.97
CA LEU A 76 12.84 -6.75 -5.83
C LEU A 76 11.32 -6.70 -5.70
N PHE A 77 10.69 -5.54 -5.88
CA PHE A 77 9.24 -5.41 -5.78
C PHE A 77 8.52 -6.23 -6.84
N ASP A 78 8.94 -6.12 -8.10
CA ASP A 78 8.36 -6.87 -9.21
C ASP A 78 8.51 -8.39 -8.99
N PHE A 79 9.64 -8.83 -8.44
CA PHE A 79 9.86 -10.24 -8.10
C PHE A 79 8.90 -10.73 -7.00
N VAL A 80 8.71 -9.95 -5.93
CA VAL A 80 7.76 -10.28 -4.86
C VAL A 80 6.32 -10.27 -5.37
N VAL A 81 5.96 -9.31 -6.24
CA VAL A 81 4.65 -9.26 -6.89
C VAL A 81 4.40 -10.52 -7.71
N ALA A 82 5.36 -10.96 -8.52
CA ALA A 82 5.23 -12.19 -9.31
C ALA A 82 5.05 -13.44 -8.42
N ILE A 83 5.67 -13.47 -7.23
CA ILE A 83 5.44 -14.53 -6.24
C ILE A 83 4.01 -14.45 -5.70
N PHE A 84 3.53 -13.26 -5.34
CA PHE A 84 2.17 -13.08 -4.82
C PHE A 84 1.10 -13.42 -5.85
N GLU A 85 1.31 -13.13 -7.13
CA GLU A 85 0.40 -13.54 -8.20
C GLU A 85 0.25 -15.06 -8.30
N LYS A 86 1.32 -15.81 -8.03
CA LYS A 86 1.33 -17.27 -8.16
C LYS A 86 0.93 -18.00 -6.86
N HIS A 87 1.34 -17.47 -5.72
CA HIS A 87 1.26 -18.15 -4.43
C HIS A 87 0.35 -17.45 -3.41
N GLY A 88 -0.17 -16.27 -3.76
CA GLY A 88 -0.89 -15.40 -2.83
C GLY A 88 0.06 -14.62 -1.91
N ALA A 89 -0.51 -13.67 -1.16
CA ALA A 89 0.25 -12.81 -0.25
C ALA A 89 0.83 -13.58 0.96
N ASP A 90 0.26 -14.73 1.31
CA ASP A 90 0.74 -15.58 2.42
C ASP A 90 2.15 -16.13 2.17
N ALA A 91 2.60 -16.17 0.90
CA ALA A 91 3.98 -16.50 0.55
C ALA A 91 5.00 -15.59 1.27
N TRP A 92 4.61 -14.36 1.63
CA TRP A 92 5.46 -13.47 2.43
C TRP A 92 5.81 -14.05 3.80
N TRP A 93 4.93 -14.87 4.38
CA TRP A 93 5.14 -15.51 5.67
C TRP A 93 5.78 -16.89 5.53
N GLU A 94 5.35 -17.64 4.52
CA GLU A 94 5.73 -19.03 4.34
C GLU A 94 7.14 -19.21 3.77
N PHE A 95 7.58 -18.32 2.87
CA PHE A 95 8.83 -18.50 2.13
C PHE A 95 10.03 -17.92 2.88
N GLU A 96 11.24 -18.42 2.65
CA GLU A 96 12.44 -17.79 3.19
C GLU A 96 12.83 -16.56 2.34
N ILE A 97 13.64 -15.67 2.88
CA ILE A 97 14.08 -14.45 2.16
C ILE A 97 14.80 -14.80 0.85
N LYS A 98 15.59 -15.87 0.84
CA LYS A 98 16.30 -16.34 -0.37
C LYS A 98 15.34 -16.74 -1.50
N ASP A 99 14.11 -17.13 -1.16
CA ASP A 99 13.08 -17.54 -2.12
C ASP A 99 12.27 -16.32 -2.61
N LEU A 100 12.39 -15.18 -1.93
CA LEU A 100 11.68 -13.93 -2.19
C LEU A 100 12.57 -12.85 -2.84
N ILE A 101 13.79 -13.22 -3.26
CA ILE A 101 14.69 -12.35 -4.02
C ILE A 101 15.20 -13.07 -5.27
N PRO A 102 15.48 -12.34 -6.37
CA PRO A 102 16.08 -12.93 -7.57
C PRO A 102 17.43 -13.61 -7.26
N THR A 103 17.74 -14.70 -7.96
CA THR A 103 19.02 -15.42 -7.77
C THR A 103 20.24 -14.54 -8.10
N ASN A 104 20.08 -13.61 -9.04
CA ASN A 104 21.08 -12.61 -9.45
C ASN A 104 20.96 -11.28 -8.70
N SER A 105 20.21 -11.23 -7.59
CA SER A 105 20.01 -10.00 -6.83
C SER A 105 21.34 -9.44 -6.32
N LYS A 106 21.48 -8.11 -6.34
CA LYS A 106 22.57 -7.40 -5.66
C LYS A 106 22.48 -7.50 -4.14
N TYR A 107 21.32 -7.90 -3.61
CA TYR A 107 21.10 -8.09 -2.19
C TYR A 107 21.34 -9.55 -1.78
N LYS A 108 21.88 -9.74 -0.58
CA LYS A 108 22.12 -11.07 -0.01
C LYS A 108 21.07 -11.36 1.06
N ALA A 109 20.41 -12.51 0.98
CA ALA A 109 19.32 -12.88 1.88
C ALA A 109 19.73 -12.81 3.36
N GLU A 110 20.97 -13.17 3.70
CA GLU A 110 21.46 -13.10 5.08
C GLU A 110 21.50 -11.68 5.67
N ASN A 111 21.60 -10.65 4.82
CA ASN A 111 21.67 -9.25 5.22
C ASN A 111 20.28 -8.60 5.30
N LEU A 112 19.23 -9.28 4.86
CA LEU A 112 17.88 -8.72 4.78
C LEU A 112 16.98 -9.25 5.90
N GLU A 113 16.07 -8.41 6.38
CA GLU A 113 14.95 -8.80 7.22
C GLU A 113 13.63 -8.35 6.58
N LYS A 114 12.57 -9.16 6.76
CA LYS A 114 11.23 -8.79 6.30
C LYS A 114 10.62 -7.76 7.23
N VAL A 115 9.84 -6.86 6.65
CA VAL A 115 8.86 -6.07 7.40
C VAL A 115 7.66 -6.98 7.70
N TYR A 116 7.27 -7.01 8.98
CA TYR A 116 6.17 -7.84 9.49
C TYR A 116 4.88 -7.04 9.75
N ASP A 117 4.88 -5.73 9.47
CA ASP A 117 3.65 -4.95 9.52
C ASP A 117 2.72 -5.38 8.38
N ILE A 118 1.42 -5.41 8.66
CA ILE A 118 0.37 -5.55 7.64
C ILE A 118 -0.29 -4.20 7.34
N LEU A 119 -0.99 -4.13 6.21
CA LEU A 119 -1.83 -3.01 5.84
C LEU A 119 -3.08 -2.92 6.72
N ASP A 120 -3.54 -1.69 6.93
CA ASP A 120 -4.83 -1.37 7.50
C ASP A 120 -5.94 -1.92 6.62
N VAL A 121 -6.95 -2.59 7.19
CA VAL A 121 -8.06 -3.18 6.43
C VAL A 121 -8.86 -2.16 5.61
N TRP A 122 -8.80 -0.89 6.00
CA TRP A 122 -9.38 0.22 5.23
C TRP A 122 -8.60 0.55 3.95
N PHE A 123 -7.31 0.21 3.91
CA PHE A 123 -6.50 0.30 2.69
C PHE A 123 -6.93 -0.78 1.70
N ASP A 124 -7.02 -2.03 2.15
CA ASP A 124 -7.45 -3.16 1.33
C ASP A 124 -8.84 -2.89 0.73
N SER A 125 -9.83 -2.59 1.57
CA SER A 125 -11.18 -2.24 1.11
C SER A 125 -11.24 -0.97 0.25
N GLY A 126 -10.42 0.05 0.59
CA GLY A 126 -10.32 1.30 -0.16
C GLY A 126 -9.68 1.16 -1.55
N SER A 127 -8.93 0.08 -1.79
CA SER A 127 -8.27 -0.21 -3.07
C SER A 127 -9.11 -1.05 -4.04
N THR A 128 -10.28 -1.54 -3.59
CA THR A 128 -11.16 -2.42 -4.38
C THR A 128 -11.60 -1.83 -5.72
N PHE A 129 -11.77 -0.50 -5.80
CA PHE A 129 -12.10 0.17 -7.07
C PHE A 129 -11.06 -0.10 -8.15
N ASN A 130 -9.80 -0.31 -7.79
CA ASN A 130 -8.74 -0.67 -8.74
C ASN A 130 -8.57 -2.18 -8.81
N ALA A 131 -8.44 -2.84 -7.66
CA ALA A 131 -8.15 -4.27 -7.58
C ALA A 131 -9.25 -5.15 -8.20
N VAL A 132 -10.51 -4.71 -8.13
CA VAL A 132 -11.64 -5.38 -8.79
C VAL A 132 -11.84 -4.79 -10.16
N LEU A 133 -12.02 -3.45 -10.26
CA LEU A 133 -12.54 -2.92 -11.52
C LEU A 133 -11.54 -2.94 -12.69
N ASN A 134 -10.25 -2.96 -12.40
CA ASN A 134 -9.19 -3.02 -13.41
C ASN A 134 -8.55 -4.42 -13.50
N SER A 135 -9.12 -5.43 -12.84
CA SER A 135 -8.59 -6.80 -12.88
C SER A 135 -8.70 -7.46 -14.25
N GLY A 136 -9.67 -7.04 -15.07
CA GLY A 136 -10.02 -7.73 -16.31
C GLY A 136 -10.65 -9.12 -16.09
N LEU A 137 -10.83 -9.54 -14.83
CA LEU A 137 -11.41 -10.81 -14.41
C LEU A 137 -12.87 -10.60 -14.04
N TYR A 138 -13.64 -10.10 -14.99
CA TYR A 138 -15.09 -10.08 -14.89
C TYR A 138 -15.62 -11.25 -15.71
N ASP A 139 -16.34 -12.16 -15.05
CA ASP A 139 -17.15 -13.17 -15.74
C ASP A 139 -18.19 -12.50 -16.67
#